data_AF-A0A9E4W5W6-F1
#
_entry.id   AF-A0A9E4W5W6-F1
#
_cell.length_a   1.000
_cell.length_b   1.000
_cell.length_c   1.000
_cell.angle_alpha   90.00
_cell.angle_beta   90.00
_cell.angle_gamma   90.00
#
_symmetry.space_group_name_H-M   'P 1'
#
loop_
_entity.id
_entity.type
_entity.pdbx_description
1 polymer ?
#
loop_
_entity_poly.entity_id
_entity_poly.type
_entity_poly.pdbx_seq_one_letter_code
_entity_poly.pdbx_strand_id
1 'polypeptide(L)' 'MPAEIGDVAPDFKLPSPDGDVSLADYKGKKIVVLSFHVFDFTAG' A
#
# COMPACT_ATOMS: atom_id res chain seq x y z
N MET A 1 7.42 -14.45 4.10
CA MET A 1 6.87 -15.17 2.94
C MET A 1 6.33 -14.11 1.99
N PRO A 2 6.52 -14.24 0.67
CA PRO A 2 5.89 -13.33 -0.29
C PRO A 2 4.36 -13.41 -0.17
N ALA A 3 3.65 -12.35 -0.53
CA ALA A 3 2.19 -12.38 -0.57
C ALA A 3 1.71 -13.29 -1.70
N GLU A 4 0.71 -14.13 -1.42
CA GLU A 4 0.12 -15.05 -2.40
C GLU A 4 -1.32 -14.66 -2.75
N ILE A 5 -1.83 -15.21 -3.85
CA ILE A 5 -3.21 -14.96 -4.28
C ILE A 5 -4.18 -15.57 -3.27
N GLY A 6 -5.11 -14.76 -2.78
CA GLY A 6 -6.10 -15.16 -1.78
C GLY A 6 -5.70 -14.83 -0.34
N ASP A 7 -4.43 -14.45 -0.12
CA ASP A 7 -4.01 -13.96 1.19
C ASP A 7 -4.73 -12.67 1.56
N VAL A 8 -5.03 -12.56 2.85
CA VAL A 8 -5.43 -11.27 3.41
C VAL A 8 -4.23 -10.33 3.33
N ALA A 9 -4.41 -9.18 2.68
CA ALA A 9 -3.37 -8.17 2.59
C ALA A 9 -2.85 -7.78 4.00
N PRO A 10 -1.53 -7.64 4.17
CA PRO A 10 -0.95 -7.29 5.46
C PRO A 10 -1.36 -5.87 5.85
N ASP A 11 -1.69 -5.68 7.13
CA ASP A 11 -1.98 -4.35 7.63
C ASP A 11 -0.68 -3.53 7.77
N PHE A 12 -0.74 -2.25 7.45
CA PHE A 12 0.35 -1.32 7.61
C PHE A 12 -0.17 0.09 7.85
N LYS A 13 0.67 0.88 8.53
CA LYS A 13 0.51 2.32 8.65
C LYS A 13 1.82 2.99 8.31
N LEU A 14 1.83 3.86 7.30
CA LEU A 14 3.03 4.51 6.79
C LEU A 14 2.86 6.04 6.78
N PRO A 15 3.93 6.80 7.03
CA PRO A 15 3.89 8.24 6.87
C PRO A 15 3.74 8.63 5.39
N SER A 16 3.00 9.69 5.12
CA SER A 16 2.90 10.31 3.79
C SER A 16 2.96 11.84 3.92
N PRO A 17 3.12 12.59 2.80
CA PRO A 17 3.12 14.05 2.83
C PRO A 17 1.85 14.68 3.44
N ASP A 18 0.71 13.99 3.32
CA ASP A 18 -0.59 14.47 3.82
C ASP A 18 -0.95 13.89 5.20
N GLY A 19 -0.01 13.21 5.85
CA GLY A 19 -0.19 12.52 7.13
C GLY A 19 -0.10 10.99 7.00
N ASP A 20 -0.27 10.29 8.11
CA ASP A 20 -0.18 8.82 8.09
C ASP A 20 -1.34 8.18 7.33
N VAL A 21 -1.03 7.14 6.55
CA VAL A 21 -2.01 6.34 5.81
C VAL A 21 -2.02 4.92 6.35
N SER A 22 -3.20 4.37 6.64
CA SER A 22 -3.39 2.97 7.02
C SER A 22 -4.13 2.18 5.95
N LEU A 23 -3.70 0.94 5.68
CA LEU A 23 -4.42 0.07 4.75
C LEU A 23 -5.82 -0.29 5.27
N ALA A 24 -5.96 -0.44 6.59
CA ALA A 24 -7.24 -0.76 7.23
C ALA A 24 -8.34 0.26 6.94
N ASP A 25 -8.01 1.53 6.68
CA ASP A 25 -8.99 2.60 6.43
C ASP A 25 -9.84 2.35 5.18
N TYR A 26 -9.29 1.60 4.22
CA TYR A 26 -9.90 1.27 2.93
C TYR A 26 -10.61 -0.09 2.90
N LYS A 27 -10.38 -0.95 3.89
CA LYS A 27 -10.91 -2.32 3.92
C LYS A 27 -12.44 -2.33 3.86
N GLY A 28 -13.00 -3.03 2.88
CA GLY A 28 -14.45 -3.12 2.64
C GLY A 28 -15.09 -1.85 2.05
N LYS A 29 -14.31 -0.79 1.79
CA LYS A 29 -14.82 0.48 1.24
C LYS A 29 -14.36 0.71 -0.20
N LYS A 30 -13.14 0.31 -0.55
CA LYS A 30 -12.54 0.52 -1.88
C LYS A 30 -11.69 -0.69 -2.30
N ILE A 31 -11.56 -0.88 -3.61
CA ILE A 31 -10.51 -1.73 -4.19
C ILE A 31 -9.21 -0.93 -4.17
N VAL A 32 -8.12 -1.52 -3.67
CA VAL A 32 -6.83 -0.85 -3.49
C VAL A 32 -5.76 -1.57 -4.31
N VAL A 33 -4.90 -0.79 -4.96
CA VAL A 33 -3.71 -1.27 -5.67
C VAL A 33 -2.49 -0.60 -5.05
N LEU A 34 -1.47 -1.37 -4.70
CA LEU A 34 -0.20 -0.86 -4.22
C LEU A 34 0.80 -0.81 -5.38
N SER A 35 1.39 0.36 -5.59
CA SER A 35 2.45 0.58 -6.58
C SER A 35 3.72 0.97 -5.83
N PHE A 36 4.83 0.33 -6.17
CA PHE A 36 6.13 0.59 -5.58
C PHE A 36 7.10 1.03 -6.69
N HIS A 37 7.87 2.08 -6.43
CA HIS A 37 8.96 2.55 -7.29
C HIS A 37 10.22 2.72 -6.43
N VAL A 38 11.39 2.66 -7.07
CA VAL A 38 12.68 2.60 -6.34
C VAL A 38 13.03 3.96 -5.72
N PHE A 39 13.02 5.01 -6.54
CA PHE A 39 13.30 6.39 -6.13
C PHE A 39 12.51 7.38 -6.97
N ASP A 40 12.22 8.53 -6.38
CA ASP A 40 11.64 9.68 -7.09
C ASP A 40 12.61 10.23 -8.15
N PHE A 41 12.07 10.87 -9.18
CA PHE A 41 12.83 11.50 -10.28
C PHE A 41 13.75 10.55 -11.07
N THR A 42 13.33 9.29 -11.21
CA THR A 42 13.99 8.30 -12.09
C THR A 42 13.21 8.13 -13.40
N ALA A 43 13.88 7.73 -14.48
CA ALA A 43 13.25 7.53 -15.80
C ALA A 43 12.36 6.28 -15.88
N GLY A 44 12.38 5.44 -14.84
CA GLY A 44 11.82 4.08 -14.85
C GLY A 44 12.92 3.05 -14.95
#